data_AF-A0A2A5JQS9-F1
#
_entry.id   AF-A0A2A5JQS9-F1
#
_cell.length_a   1.000
_cell.length_b   1.000
_cell.length_c   1.000
_cell.angle_alpha   90.00
_cell.angle_beta   90.00
_cell.angle_gamma   90.00
#
_symmetry.space_group_name_H-M   'P 1'
#
loop_
_entity.id
_entity.type
_entity.pdbx_description
1 polymer ?
#
loop_
_entity_poly.entity_id
_entity_poly.type
_entity_poly.pdbx_seq_one_letter_code
_entity_poly.pdbx_strand_id
1 'polypeptide(L)'
;MELKDKLILLLKSGGLSIGIAGIFYLLIFKMSAQFHHQIPFSPFSEDSGINMMLIYSFLIFLSSSIFSYFFLKMHAARNNMHVDGLVLAIKYIHLVLWVGVVSIALYTLFYMKQHVSVLQQAKNIQTPPTQLENLVSYLPEHGDVIDIAVAQNTNTSPSTLTYLSLTRDFTVHLALASNPSTPKKVLEEIVGYYQDGQQDVVINAILRNPNVVNGNIQLRVY
;
A
#
# COMPACT_ATOMS: atom_id res chain seq x y z
N MET A 1 -46.53 7.36 -29.26
CA MET A 1 -45.17 7.64 -29.75
C MET A 1 -44.54 6.32 -30.14
N GLU A 2 -44.23 6.15 -31.43
CA GLU A 2 -43.69 4.89 -31.97
C GLU A 2 -42.29 4.61 -31.41
N LEU A 3 -41.83 3.35 -31.48
CA LEU A 3 -40.49 2.94 -31.03
C LEU A 3 -39.40 3.75 -31.74
N LYS A 4 -39.59 4.06 -33.02
CA LYS A 4 -38.71 4.90 -33.82
C LYS A 4 -38.59 6.31 -33.23
N ASP A 5 -39.70 6.91 -32.81
CA ASP A 5 -39.70 8.24 -32.20
C ASP A 5 -39.03 8.23 -30.83
N LYS A 6 -39.26 7.19 -30.01
CA LYS A 6 -38.56 6.99 -28.74
C LYS A 6 -37.05 6.84 -28.94
N LEU A 7 -36.64 6.07 -29.95
CA LEU A 7 -35.23 5.89 -30.30
C LEU A 7 -34.58 7.20 -30.76
N ILE A 8 -35.29 7.94 -31.62
CA ILE A 8 -34.84 9.26 -32.09
C ILE A 8 -34.75 10.24 -30.92
N LEU A 9 -35.71 10.24 -29.99
CA LEU A 9 -35.70 11.12 -28.82
C LEU A 9 -34.57 10.75 -27.85
N LEU A 10 -34.28 9.45 -27.67
CA LEU A 10 -33.19 8.94 -26.84
C LEU A 10 -31.81 9.27 -27.41
N LEU A 11 -31.65 9.13 -28.73
CA LEU A 11 -30.47 9.57 -29.48
C LEU A 11 -30.28 11.08 -29.36
N LYS A 12 -31.39 11.82 -29.38
CA LYS A 12 -31.42 13.28 -29.30
C LYS A 12 -31.23 13.83 -27.88
N SER A 13 -31.59 13.12 -26.83
CA SER A 13 -31.52 13.60 -25.45
C SER A 13 -30.15 13.40 -24.79
N GLY A 14 -29.25 12.67 -25.46
CA GLY A 14 -28.00 12.22 -24.83
C GLY A 14 -28.13 10.97 -23.98
N GLY A 15 -29.34 10.44 -23.80
CA GLY A 15 -29.59 9.26 -22.97
C GLY A 15 -28.84 8.03 -23.47
N LEU A 16 -28.71 7.86 -24.79
CA LEU A 16 -27.90 6.77 -25.36
C LEU A 16 -26.41 6.91 -25.00
N SER A 17 -25.90 8.14 -25.05
CA SER A 17 -24.51 8.44 -24.74
C SER A 17 -24.22 8.16 -23.26
N ILE A 18 -25.11 8.56 -22.35
CA ILE A 18 -25.02 8.27 -20.91
C ILE A 18 -25.05 6.75 -20.67
N GLY A 19 -25.90 6.01 -21.38
CA GLY A 19 -25.97 4.55 -21.30
C GLY A 19 -24.67 3.87 -21.74
N ILE A 20 -24.09 4.31 -22.87
CA ILE A 20 -22.80 3.77 -23.36
C ILE A 20 -21.68 4.07 -22.38
N ALA A 21 -21.61 5.30 -21.85
CA ALA A 21 -20.64 5.66 -20.83
C ALA A 21 -20.81 4.79 -19.58
N GLY A 22 -22.04 4.65 -19.06
CA GLY A 22 -22.31 3.80 -17.89
C GLY A 22 -21.86 2.35 -18.07
N ILE A 23 -22.11 1.75 -19.23
CA ILE A 23 -21.64 0.39 -19.55
C ILE A 23 -20.12 0.32 -19.58
N PHE A 24 -19.46 1.31 -20.19
CA PHE A 24 -18.00 1.39 -20.23
C PHE A 24 -17.37 1.53 -18.84
N TYR A 25 -17.94 2.39 -17.98
CA TYR A 25 -17.52 2.53 -16.58
C TYR A 25 -17.68 1.23 -15.78
N LEU A 26 -18.82 0.53 -15.94
CA LEU A 26 -19.06 -0.75 -15.27
C LEU A 26 -18.08 -1.83 -15.73
N LEU A 27 -17.70 -1.85 -17.00
CA LEU A 27 -16.69 -2.76 -17.53
C LEU A 27 -15.31 -2.47 -16.93
N ILE A 28 -14.86 -1.21 -16.92
CA ILE A 28 -13.58 -0.86 -16.31
C ILE A 28 -13.56 -1.16 -14.81
N PHE A 29 -14.65 -0.84 -14.10
CA PHE A 29 -14.76 -1.16 -12.66
C PHE A 29 -14.68 -2.66 -12.40
N LYS A 30 -15.36 -3.50 -13.21
CA LYS A 30 -15.25 -4.96 -13.11
C LYS A 30 -13.84 -5.45 -13.41
N MET A 31 -13.19 -4.93 -14.45
CA MET A 31 -11.80 -5.29 -14.79
C MET A 31 -10.84 -4.90 -13.66
N SER A 32 -11.00 -3.71 -13.08
CA SER A 32 -10.24 -3.25 -11.91
C SER A 32 -10.48 -4.16 -10.69
N ALA A 33 -11.74 -4.47 -10.37
CA ALA A 33 -12.09 -5.33 -9.24
C ALA A 33 -11.55 -6.78 -9.40
N GLN A 34 -11.59 -7.33 -10.61
CA GLN A 34 -11.00 -8.64 -10.90
C GLN A 34 -9.47 -8.66 -10.75
N PHE A 35 -8.80 -7.56 -11.09
CA PHE A 35 -7.36 -7.39 -10.90
C PHE A 35 -6.95 -7.42 -9.43
N HIS A 36 -7.73 -6.81 -8.53
CA HIS A 36 -7.48 -6.82 -7.08
C HIS A 36 -7.56 -8.23 -6.46
N HIS A 37 -8.27 -9.17 -7.10
CA HIS A 37 -8.37 -10.54 -6.60
C HIS A 37 -7.28 -11.49 -7.13
N GLN A 38 -6.58 -11.13 -8.21
CA GLN A 38 -5.60 -12.01 -8.86
C GLN A 38 -4.15 -11.65 -8.54
N ILE A 39 -3.89 -10.41 -8.11
CA ILE A 39 -2.56 -9.97 -7.71
C ILE A 39 -2.55 -9.88 -6.18
N PRO A 40 -1.70 -10.65 -5.47
CA PRO A 40 -1.51 -10.43 -4.05
C PRO A 40 -1.00 -9.01 -3.85
N PHE A 41 -1.83 -8.15 -3.26
CA PHE A 41 -1.44 -6.81 -2.84
C PHE A 41 -0.41 -6.97 -1.71
N SER A 42 0.86 -7.06 -2.08
CA SER A 42 1.94 -6.72 -1.17
C SER A 42 2.22 -5.24 -1.36
N PRO A 43 2.02 -4.38 -0.34
CA PRO A 43 2.50 -3.01 -0.39
C PRO A 43 4.04 -2.92 -0.58
N PHE A 44 4.75 -4.05 -0.58
CA PHE A 44 6.19 -4.13 -0.79
C PHE A 44 6.60 -4.82 -2.10
N SER A 45 5.66 -5.24 -2.96
CA SER A 45 5.98 -5.74 -4.30
C SER A 45 5.87 -4.59 -5.31
N GLU A 46 7.01 -4.14 -5.80
CA GLU A 46 7.18 -2.86 -6.51
C GLU A 46 6.32 -2.64 -7.77
N ASP A 47 5.76 -3.66 -8.44
CA ASP A 47 5.55 -3.49 -9.88
C ASP A 47 4.12 -3.35 -10.43
N SER A 48 3.07 -3.92 -9.84
CA SER A 48 1.82 -4.11 -10.61
C SER A 48 0.58 -3.37 -10.12
N GLY A 49 0.29 -3.38 -8.81
CA GLY A 49 -1.00 -2.87 -8.30
C GLY A 49 -1.18 -1.35 -8.46
N ILE A 50 -0.22 -0.56 -7.99
CA ILE A 50 -0.31 0.91 -7.97
C ILE A 50 -0.22 1.47 -9.39
N ASN A 51 0.73 0.99 -10.19
CA ASN A 51 0.90 1.43 -11.58
C ASN A 51 -0.37 1.19 -12.40
N MET A 52 -1.00 0.02 -12.25
CA MET A 52 -2.24 -0.30 -12.95
C MET A 52 -3.41 0.53 -12.44
N MET A 53 -3.55 0.76 -11.13
CA MET A 53 -4.61 1.63 -10.58
C MET A 53 -4.52 3.06 -11.11
N LEU A 54 -3.30 3.60 -11.22
CA LEU A 54 -3.05 4.93 -11.78
C LEU A 54 -3.36 4.99 -13.28
N ILE A 55 -2.97 3.97 -14.04
CA ILE A 55 -3.28 3.86 -15.48
C ILE A 55 -4.79 3.74 -15.69
N TYR A 56 -5.50 2.92 -14.92
CA TYR A 56 -6.95 2.78 -15.05
C TYR A 56 -7.67 4.08 -14.68
N SER A 57 -7.28 4.73 -13.60
CA SER A 57 -7.82 6.03 -13.22
C SER A 57 -7.59 7.05 -14.34
N PHE A 58 -6.39 7.06 -14.94
CA PHE A 58 -6.08 7.90 -16.09
C PHE A 58 -7.03 7.66 -17.26
N LEU A 59 -7.22 6.40 -17.67
CA LEU A 59 -8.05 6.05 -18.81
C LEU A 59 -9.53 6.39 -18.56
N ILE A 60 -10.02 6.16 -17.34
CA ILE A 60 -11.38 6.49 -16.94
C ILE A 60 -11.61 8.01 -17.06
N PHE A 61 -10.75 8.83 -16.44
CA PHE A 61 -10.92 10.28 -16.46
C PHE A 61 -10.67 10.90 -17.84
N LEU A 62 -9.73 10.36 -18.62
CA LEU A 62 -9.50 10.79 -20.01
C LEU A 62 -10.73 10.50 -20.88
N SER A 63 -11.30 9.29 -20.77
CA SER A 63 -12.50 8.90 -21.52
C SER A 63 -13.71 9.78 -21.15
N SER A 64 -13.89 10.07 -19.86
CA SER A 64 -14.91 11.01 -19.36
C SER A 64 -14.80 12.40 -19.99
N SER A 65 -13.57 12.92 -20.06
CA SER A 65 -13.28 14.26 -20.57
C SER A 65 -13.56 14.37 -22.08
N ILE A 66 -13.09 13.38 -22.85
CA ILE A 66 -13.33 13.28 -24.29
C ILE A 66 -14.84 13.19 -24.57
N PHE A 67 -15.53 12.30 -23.86
CA PHE A 67 -16.96 12.10 -24.02
C PHE A 67 -17.76 13.36 -23.68
N SER A 68 -17.45 14.02 -22.56
CA SER A 68 -18.11 15.28 -22.14
C SER A 68 -17.92 16.39 -23.16
N TYR A 69 -16.74 16.53 -23.77
CA TYR A 69 -16.48 17.50 -24.84
C TYR A 69 -17.37 17.28 -26.06
N PHE A 70 -17.40 16.06 -26.60
CA PHE A 70 -18.18 15.74 -27.78
C PHE A 70 -19.68 15.84 -27.50
N PHE A 71 -20.13 15.40 -26.32
CA PHE A 71 -21.51 15.51 -25.89
C PHE A 71 -21.98 16.96 -25.89
N LEU A 72 -21.24 17.86 -25.24
CA LEU A 72 -21.57 19.28 -25.16
C LEU A 72 -21.51 19.96 -26.53
N LYS A 73 -20.51 19.64 -27.35
CA LYS A 73 -20.37 20.20 -28.71
C LYS A 73 -21.52 19.78 -29.63
N MET A 74 -21.96 18.52 -29.59
CA MET A 74 -23.13 18.06 -30.34
C MET A 74 -24.42 18.74 -29.85
N HIS A 75 -24.57 18.89 -28.53
CA HIS A 75 -25.73 19.55 -27.94
C HIS A 75 -25.75 21.07 -28.25
N ALA A 76 -24.59 21.71 -28.33
CA ALA A 76 -24.41 23.11 -28.77
C ALA A 76 -24.91 23.34 -30.19
N ALA A 77 -24.37 22.54 -31.13
CA ALA A 77 -24.64 22.65 -32.56
C ALA A 77 -26.12 22.40 -32.87
N ARG A 78 -26.79 21.63 -32.03
CA ARG A 78 -28.20 21.28 -32.22
C ARG A 78 -29.19 22.24 -31.58
N ASN A 79 -28.81 22.94 -30.51
CA ASN A 79 -29.72 23.79 -29.74
C ASN A 79 -29.36 25.29 -29.81
N ASN A 80 -28.44 25.70 -30.70
CA ASN A 80 -27.95 27.09 -30.80
C ASN A 80 -27.51 27.69 -29.45
N MET A 81 -27.02 26.85 -28.53
CA MET A 81 -26.60 27.29 -27.20
C MET A 81 -25.13 27.72 -27.24
N HIS A 82 -24.83 28.89 -26.68
CA HIS A 82 -23.47 29.39 -26.50
C HIS A 82 -22.82 28.68 -25.29
N VAL A 83 -22.29 27.47 -25.50
CA VAL A 83 -21.69 26.64 -24.44
C VAL A 83 -20.18 26.81 -24.33
N ASP A 84 -19.57 27.76 -25.02
CA ASP A 84 -18.11 27.93 -25.02
C ASP A 84 -17.57 28.17 -23.61
N GLY A 85 -18.26 28.97 -22.79
CA GLY A 85 -17.93 29.17 -21.38
C GLY A 85 -18.13 27.93 -20.51
N LEU A 86 -19.20 27.15 -20.74
CA LEU A 86 -19.51 25.94 -19.98
C LEU A 86 -18.52 24.80 -20.32
N VAL A 87 -18.22 24.62 -21.60
CA VAL A 87 -17.21 23.65 -22.08
C VAL A 87 -15.83 24.03 -21.54
N LEU A 88 -15.50 25.32 -21.53
CA LEU A 88 -14.25 25.81 -20.98
C LEU A 88 -14.16 25.56 -19.46
N ALA A 89 -15.22 25.85 -18.70
CA ALA A 89 -15.29 25.56 -17.27
C ALA A 89 -15.12 24.07 -16.97
N ILE A 90 -15.76 23.19 -17.75
CA ILE A 90 -15.62 21.74 -17.60
C ILE A 90 -14.20 21.28 -17.89
N LYS A 91 -13.52 21.84 -18.91
CA LYS A 91 -12.10 21.55 -19.17
C LYS A 91 -11.21 21.96 -18.01
N TYR A 92 -11.42 23.13 -17.43
CA TYR A 92 -10.65 23.59 -16.27
C TYR A 92 -10.88 22.72 -15.04
N ILE A 93 -12.12 22.32 -14.76
CA ILE A 93 -12.43 21.40 -13.65
C ILE A 93 -11.71 20.06 -13.85
N HIS A 94 -11.77 19.49 -15.06
CA HIS A 94 -11.06 18.24 -15.37
C HIS A 94 -9.55 18.40 -15.26
N LEU A 95 -8.98 19.53 -15.69
CA LEU A 95 -7.55 19.81 -15.56
C LEU A 95 -7.12 19.87 -14.10
N VAL A 96 -7.89 20.55 -13.24
CA VAL A 96 -7.61 20.64 -11.79
C VAL A 96 -7.72 19.27 -11.12
N LEU A 97 -8.74 18.48 -11.45
CA LEU A 97 -8.88 17.10 -10.97
C LEU A 97 -7.70 16.23 -11.44
N TRP A 98 -7.25 16.42 -12.69
CA TRP A 98 -6.08 15.75 -13.26
C TRP A 98 -4.80 16.05 -12.49
N VAL A 99 -4.56 17.34 -12.20
CA VAL A 99 -3.43 17.76 -11.37
C VAL A 99 -3.51 17.10 -10.00
N GLY A 100 -4.68 17.09 -9.37
CA GLY A 100 -4.89 16.42 -8.08
C GLY A 100 -4.57 14.92 -8.10
N VAL A 101 -5.10 14.19 -9.09
CA VAL A 101 -4.84 12.74 -9.24
C VAL A 101 -3.36 12.46 -9.48
N VAL A 102 -2.71 13.23 -10.36
CA VAL A 102 -1.27 13.08 -10.63
C VAL A 102 -0.44 13.42 -9.40
N SER A 103 -0.80 14.46 -8.64
CA SER A 103 -0.12 14.81 -7.39
C SER A 103 -0.23 13.69 -6.36
N ILE A 104 -1.41 13.11 -6.16
CA ILE A 104 -1.62 11.96 -5.26
C ILE A 104 -0.80 10.76 -5.74
N ALA A 105 -0.85 10.46 -7.03
CA ALA A 105 -0.09 9.37 -7.65
C ALA A 105 1.41 9.48 -7.41
N LEU A 106 1.98 10.66 -7.68
CA LEU A 106 3.40 10.94 -7.49
C LEU A 106 3.77 10.90 -6.01
N TYR A 107 2.92 11.44 -5.13
CA TYR A 107 3.10 11.36 -3.69
C TYR A 107 3.17 9.90 -3.24
N THR A 108 2.18 9.07 -3.58
CA THR A 108 2.16 7.65 -3.22
C THR A 108 3.39 6.93 -3.78
N LEU A 109 3.73 7.10 -5.05
CA LEU A 109 4.91 6.45 -5.65
C LEU A 109 6.22 6.86 -4.95
N PHE A 110 6.38 8.14 -4.63
CA PHE A 110 7.57 8.63 -3.95
C PHE A 110 7.71 8.06 -2.53
N TYR A 111 6.62 8.11 -1.74
CA TYR A 111 6.61 7.57 -0.38
C TYR A 111 6.83 6.05 -0.38
N MET A 112 6.15 5.30 -1.26
CA MET A 112 6.35 3.85 -1.38
C MET A 112 7.79 3.49 -1.75
N LYS A 113 8.40 4.21 -2.70
CA LYS A 113 9.80 4.01 -3.07
C LYS A 113 10.74 4.28 -1.89
N GLN A 114 10.45 5.30 -1.08
CA GLN A 114 11.21 5.59 0.12
C GLN A 114 11.10 4.44 1.15
N HIS A 115 9.90 3.93 1.41
CA HIS A 115 9.68 2.80 2.32
C HIS A 115 10.42 1.53 1.87
N VAL A 116 10.34 1.19 0.58
CA VAL A 116 11.05 0.02 0.03
C VAL A 116 12.57 0.19 0.18
N SER A 117 13.10 1.39 -0.09
CA SER A 117 14.52 1.67 0.09
C SER A 117 14.98 1.52 1.55
N VAL A 118 14.18 2.01 2.50
CA VAL A 118 14.49 1.87 3.94
C VAL A 118 14.43 0.41 4.37
N LEU A 119 13.41 -0.34 3.93
CA LEU A 119 13.30 -1.76 4.21
C LEU A 119 14.49 -2.55 3.62
N GLN A 120 14.93 -2.20 2.41
CA GLN A 120 16.11 -2.81 1.81
C GLN A 120 17.37 -2.54 2.62
N GLN A 121 17.52 -1.33 3.15
CA GLN A 121 18.62 -0.98 4.05
C GLN A 121 18.54 -1.76 5.37
N ALA A 122 17.35 -1.90 5.96
CA ALA A 122 17.14 -2.66 7.19
C ALA A 122 17.50 -4.15 7.02
N LYS A 123 17.20 -4.74 5.85
CA LYS A 123 17.53 -6.14 5.53
C LYS A 123 18.99 -6.38 5.14
N ASN A 124 19.72 -5.33 4.76
CA ASN A 124 21.08 -5.49 4.27
C ASN A 124 22.06 -5.75 5.42
N ILE A 125 22.72 -6.91 5.40
CA ILE A 125 23.73 -7.32 6.39
C ILE A 125 25.01 -6.48 6.36
N GLN A 126 25.17 -5.57 5.40
CA GLN A 126 26.28 -4.61 5.36
C GLN A 126 25.91 -3.27 5.98
N THR A 127 24.64 -3.05 6.33
CA THR A 127 24.21 -1.81 6.95
C THR A 127 24.84 -1.68 8.34
N PRO A 128 25.52 -0.56 8.65
CA PRO A 128 26.14 -0.33 9.95
C PRO A 128 25.11 -0.29 11.08
N PRO A 129 25.48 -0.71 12.31
CA PRO A 129 24.57 -0.70 13.46
C PRO A 129 23.96 0.69 13.75
N THR A 130 24.75 1.75 13.59
CA THR A 130 24.29 3.14 13.79
C THR A 130 23.26 3.59 12.76
N GLN A 131 23.31 3.06 11.54
CA GLN A 131 22.29 3.32 10.54
C GLN A 131 21.02 2.55 10.86
N LEU A 132 21.13 1.28 11.25
CA LEU A 132 20.00 0.44 11.65
C LEU A 132 19.23 1.04 12.85
N GLU A 133 19.94 1.61 13.82
CA GLU A 133 19.34 2.33 14.94
C GLU A 133 18.45 3.49 14.49
N ASN A 134 18.87 4.24 13.46
CA ASN A 134 18.08 5.35 12.91
C ASN A 134 16.86 4.89 12.09
N LEU A 135 16.77 3.61 11.73
CA LEU A 135 15.62 3.06 11.00
C LEU A 135 14.52 2.56 11.94
N VAL A 136 14.81 2.40 13.22
CA VAL A 136 13.82 1.95 14.21
C VAL A 136 12.74 3.01 14.36
N SER A 137 11.48 2.58 14.41
CA SER A 137 10.31 3.46 14.52
C SER A 137 10.22 4.48 13.37
N TYR A 138 10.83 4.19 12.22
CA TYR A 138 10.71 5.02 11.03
C TYR A 138 9.24 5.26 10.64
N LEU A 139 8.35 4.29 10.90
CA LEU A 139 6.90 4.45 10.86
C LEU A 139 6.25 4.01 12.19
N PRO A 140 6.01 4.93 13.13
CA PRO A 140 5.59 4.59 14.49
C PRO A 140 4.16 4.03 14.61
N GLU A 141 3.34 4.11 13.56
CA GLU A 141 1.92 3.78 13.68
C GLU A 141 1.57 2.30 13.43
N HIS A 142 2.43 1.49 12.80
CA HIS A 142 1.96 0.23 12.15
C HIS A 142 2.74 -1.06 12.48
N GLY A 143 3.50 -1.14 13.58
CA GLY A 143 4.25 -2.37 13.90
C GLY A 143 5.18 -2.75 12.74
N ASP A 144 6.10 -1.84 12.45
CA ASP A 144 6.71 -1.66 11.14
C ASP A 144 7.50 -2.91 10.70
N VAL A 145 7.28 -3.31 9.44
CA VAL A 145 8.09 -4.34 8.76
C VAL A 145 9.57 -3.97 8.80
N ILE A 146 9.89 -2.68 8.90
CA ILE A 146 11.25 -2.17 9.12
C ILE A 146 11.79 -2.59 10.49
N ASP A 147 11.03 -2.46 11.58
CA ASP A 147 11.48 -2.88 12.94
C ASP A 147 11.73 -4.38 13.00
N ILE A 148 10.88 -5.18 12.35
CA ILE A 148 11.10 -6.63 12.21
C ILE A 148 12.38 -6.90 11.42
N ALA A 149 12.61 -6.19 10.31
CA ALA A 149 13.81 -6.35 9.50
C ALA A 149 15.08 -5.95 10.27
N VAL A 150 15.04 -4.85 11.03
CA VAL A 150 16.12 -4.44 11.93
C VAL A 150 16.34 -5.50 13.01
N ALA A 151 15.29 -6.02 13.65
CA ALA A 151 15.40 -7.06 14.66
C ALA A 151 15.99 -8.37 14.10
N GLN A 152 15.74 -8.70 12.83
CA GLN A 152 16.32 -9.88 12.16
C GLN A 152 17.77 -9.69 11.70
N ASN A 153 18.22 -8.45 11.51
CA ASN A 153 19.54 -8.16 10.98
C ASN A 153 20.63 -8.48 12.02
N THR A 154 21.57 -9.35 11.67
CA THR A 154 22.62 -9.82 12.58
C THR A 154 23.62 -8.73 12.98
N ASN A 155 23.70 -7.65 12.21
CA ASN A 155 24.53 -6.48 12.55
C ASN A 155 23.85 -5.50 13.51
N THR A 156 22.58 -5.70 13.86
CA THR A 156 21.88 -4.81 14.77
C THR A 156 22.51 -4.85 16.15
N SER A 157 22.69 -3.66 16.75
CA SER A 157 23.37 -3.54 18.02
C SER A 157 22.54 -4.12 19.18
N PRO A 158 23.18 -4.67 20.23
CA PRO A 158 22.51 -5.12 21.45
C PRO A 158 21.57 -4.08 22.08
N SER A 159 21.95 -2.80 22.06
CA SER A 159 21.13 -1.71 22.60
C SER A 159 19.87 -1.49 21.76
N THR A 160 19.99 -1.51 20.43
CA THR A 160 18.84 -1.42 19.52
C THR A 160 17.90 -2.61 19.68
N LEU A 161 18.42 -3.84 19.80
CA LEU A 161 17.61 -5.04 20.04
C LEU A 161 16.88 -4.99 21.39
N THR A 162 17.51 -4.41 22.42
CA THR A 162 16.88 -4.18 23.73
C THR A 162 15.77 -3.14 23.66
N TYR A 163 15.93 -2.11 22.82
CA TYR A 163 14.86 -1.14 22.61
C TYR A 163 13.67 -1.79 21.88
N LEU A 164 13.92 -2.57 20.83
CA LEU A 164 12.89 -3.28 20.07
C LEU A 164 12.12 -4.31 20.90
N SER A 165 12.72 -4.89 21.94
CA SER A 165 12.03 -5.84 22.83
C SER A 165 11.00 -5.19 23.75
N LEU A 166 10.95 -3.85 23.83
CA LEU A 166 9.92 -3.14 24.56
C LEU A 166 8.58 -3.10 23.79
N THR A 167 8.62 -3.41 22.49
CA THR A 167 7.41 -3.54 21.68
C THR A 167 6.63 -4.78 22.10
N ARG A 168 5.29 -4.71 22.10
CA ARG A 168 4.43 -5.88 22.39
C ARG A 168 4.04 -6.61 21.12
N ASP A 169 4.91 -6.60 20.12
CA ASP A 169 4.67 -7.24 18.83
C ASP A 169 5.29 -8.64 18.78
N PHE A 170 4.44 -9.63 18.51
CA PHE A 170 4.83 -11.02 18.38
C PHE A 170 5.94 -11.25 17.35
N THR A 171 5.83 -10.59 16.21
CA THR A 171 6.72 -10.77 15.07
C THR A 171 8.09 -10.18 15.37
N VAL A 172 8.13 -9.06 16.09
CA VAL A 172 9.39 -8.48 16.60
C VAL A 172 10.03 -9.43 17.61
N HIS A 173 9.27 -9.98 18.57
CA HIS A 173 9.80 -10.97 19.52
C HIS A 173 10.34 -12.23 18.84
N LEU A 174 9.68 -12.73 17.79
CA LEU A 174 10.17 -13.86 17.00
C LEU A 174 11.47 -13.53 16.25
N ALA A 175 11.57 -12.32 15.69
CA ALA A 175 12.78 -11.81 15.05
C ALA A 175 13.95 -11.72 16.05
N LEU A 176 13.71 -11.13 17.22
CA LEU A 176 14.69 -11.04 18.32
C LEU A 176 15.14 -12.43 18.77
N ALA A 177 14.21 -13.37 18.96
CA ALA A 177 14.50 -14.74 19.34
C ALA A 177 15.41 -15.45 18.34
N SER A 178 15.29 -15.13 17.05
CA SER A 178 16.09 -15.75 15.98
C SER A 178 17.43 -15.06 15.75
N ASN A 179 17.65 -13.85 16.26
CA ASN A 179 18.86 -13.08 16.02
C ASN A 179 19.98 -13.49 17.00
N PRO A 180 21.15 -13.95 16.51
CA PRO A 180 22.28 -14.35 17.36
C PRO A 180 22.94 -13.18 18.12
N SER A 181 22.65 -11.92 17.76
CA SER A 181 23.15 -10.74 18.46
C SER A 181 22.24 -10.30 19.61
N THR A 182 21.08 -10.95 19.79
CA THR A 182 20.12 -10.61 20.85
C THR A 182 20.68 -10.92 22.23
N PRO A 183 20.68 -9.94 23.16
CA PRO A 183 21.16 -10.16 24.52
C PRO A 183 20.36 -11.23 25.27
N LYS A 184 21.05 -12.02 26.10
CA LYS A 184 20.42 -13.05 26.95
C LYS A 184 19.28 -12.52 27.80
N LYS A 185 19.49 -11.35 28.44
CA LYS A 185 18.48 -10.71 29.28
C LYS A 185 17.19 -10.39 28.52
N VAL A 186 17.30 -9.96 27.26
CA VAL A 186 16.14 -9.72 26.40
C VAL A 186 15.38 -11.02 26.12
N LEU A 187 16.10 -12.11 25.84
CA LEU A 187 15.48 -13.43 25.64
C LEU A 187 14.75 -13.92 26.90
N GLU A 188 15.33 -13.73 28.10
CA GLU A 188 14.70 -14.06 29.38
C GLU A 188 13.42 -13.24 29.63
N GLU A 189 13.44 -11.94 29.32
CA GLU A 189 12.27 -11.06 29.42
C GLU A 189 11.15 -11.50 28.46
N ILE A 190 11.48 -11.89 27.22
CA ILE A 190 10.51 -12.41 26.25
C ILE A 190 9.86 -13.73 26.75
N VAL A 191 10.65 -14.65 27.33
CA VAL A 191 10.10 -15.88 27.93
C VAL A 191 9.17 -15.55 29.10
N GLY A 192 9.54 -14.60 29.96
CA GLY A 192 8.70 -14.17 31.07
C GLY A 192 7.41 -13.46 30.65
N TYR A 193 7.42 -12.81 29.47
CA TYR A 193 6.25 -12.14 28.90
C TYR A 193 5.19 -13.14 28.41
N TYR A 194 5.59 -14.26 27.82
CA TYR A 194 4.69 -15.31 27.33
C TYR A 194 4.48 -16.40 28.38
N GLN A 195 3.50 -16.21 29.26
CA GLN A 195 3.06 -17.23 30.21
C GLN A 195 2.01 -18.18 29.58
N ASP A 196 1.84 -19.37 30.17
CA ASP A 196 0.77 -20.34 29.85
C ASP A 196 0.76 -20.88 28.41
N GLY A 197 1.93 -21.11 27.81
CA GLY A 197 2.05 -21.77 26.50
C GLY A 197 1.53 -20.94 25.33
N GLN A 198 1.32 -19.64 25.51
CA GLN A 198 0.66 -18.79 24.51
C GLN A 198 1.40 -18.74 23.17
N GLN A 199 2.73 -19.01 23.12
CA GLN A 199 3.51 -18.90 21.89
C GLN A 199 4.75 -19.80 21.84
N ASP A 200 4.52 -21.11 21.71
CA ASP A 200 5.57 -22.13 21.53
C ASP A 200 6.59 -21.79 20.43
N VAL A 201 6.18 -21.07 19.39
CA VAL A 201 7.06 -20.72 18.26
C VAL A 201 8.20 -19.80 18.69
N VAL A 202 7.91 -18.77 19.49
CA VAL A 202 8.93 -17.83 19.98
C VAL A 202 9.84 -18.55 20.96
N ILE A 203 9.29 -19.32 21.90
CA ILE A 203 10.08 -20.09 22.87
C ILE A 203 11.00 -21.09 22.16
N ASN A 204 10.51 -21.81 21.16
CA ASN A 204 11.33 -22.71 20.35
C ASN A 204 12.44 -21.97 19.58
N ALA A 205 12.19 -20.76 19.08
CA ALA A 205 13.21 -19.94 18.45
C ALA A 205 14.29 -19.51 19.46
N ILE A 206 13.89 -19.09 20.67
CA ILE A 206 14.80 -18.74 21.76
C ILE A 206 15.70 -19.93 22.13
N LEU A 207 15.11 -21.12 22.28
CA LEU A 207 15.85 -22.34 22.59
C LEU A 207 16.88 -22.73 21.52
N ARG A 208 16.68 -22.30 20.27
CA ARG A 208 17.62 -22.51 19.15
C ARG A 208 18.62 -21.37 18.98
N ASN A 209 18.47 -20.27 19.73
CA ASN A 209 19.36 -19.13 19.61
C ASN A 209 20.78 -19.51 20.10
N PRO A 210 21.85 -19.19 19.34
CA PRO A 210 23.22 -19.53 19.74
C PRO A 210 23.64 -18.99 21.11
N ASN A 211 23.07 -17.86 21.55
CA ASN A 211 23.36 -17.29 22.87
C ASN A 211 22.75 -18.12 24.01
N VAL A 212 21.70 -18.90 23.73
CA VAL A 212 21.05 -19.78 24.70
C VAL A 212 21.69 -21.17 24.65
N VAL A 213 21.85 -21.75 23.45
CA VAL A 213 22.40 -23.11 23.25
C VAL A 213 23.81 -23.25 23.81
N ASN A 214 24.65 -22.22 23.70
CA ASN A 214 26.04 -22.26 24.15
C ASN A 214 26.23 -21.80 25.61
N GLY A 215 25.15 -21.54 26.36
CA GLY A 215 25.18 -21.11 27.76
C GLY A 215 24.39 -22.04 28.69
N ASN A 216 24.81 -22.13 29.96
CA ASN A 216 24.20 -22.95 31.04
C ASN A 216 22.78 -22.52 31.48
N ILE A 217 21.91 -22.06 30.59
CA ILE A 217 20.60 -21.54 30.97
C ILE A 217 19.57 -22.67 30.90
N GLN A 218 19.12 -23.14 32.06
CA GLN A 218 17.80 -23.76 32.15
C GLN A 218 16.77 -22.63 32.14
N LEU A 219 16.27 -22.27 30.95
CA LEU A 219 15.07 -21.46 30.86
C LEU A 219 13.96 -22.27 31.55
N ARG A 220 13.51 -21.82 32.73
CA ARG A 220 12.32 -22.39 33.38
C ARG A 220 11.11 -21.95 32.56
N VAL A 221 10.86 -22.68 31.48
CA VAL A 221 9.56 -22.72 30.84
C VAL A 221 8.68 -23.51 31.82
N TYR A 222 7.79 -22.82 32.53
CA TYR A 222 6.79 -23.46 33.39
C TYR A 222 5.57 -23.84 32.57
#